data_AF-A0A2E3FL99-F1
#
_entry.id   AF-A0A2E3FL99-F1
#
_cell.length_a   1.000
_cell.length_b   1.000
_cell.length_c   1.000
_cell.angle_alpha   90.00
_cell.angle_beta   90.00
_cell.angle_gamma   90.00
#
_symmetry.space_group_name_H-M   'P 1'
#
loop_
_entity.id
_entity.type
_entity.pdbx_description
1 polymer ?
#
loop_
_entity_poly.entity_id
_entity_poly.type
_entity_poly.pdbx_seq_one_letter_code
_entity_poly.pdbx_strand_id
1 'polypeptide(L)'
;MSDTESKEVPMAECGSCRAIIPLDSKKCSECGIGFSGVSDQALGECGACNALVPIESKSCPECGVYFVADDVITVLSEWFDNTGIEPGMLFSKFDSDSDGSINAEELKDGLLKMNLADLPPSQIDRLITEVDTDNDGVISLNELVAAVSGEDAVAAESTQTATKQYSENVFERIIKKFAIKDREDFISYTAAYDENENDYLTEA
;
A
#
# COMPACT_ATOMS: atom_id res chain seq x y z
N MET A 1 55.94 40.93 0.37
CA MET A 1 55.20 39.82 -0.26
C MET A 1 54.31 39.28 0.83
N SER A 2 53.02 39.59 0.76
CA SER A 2 52.04 39.06 1.71
C SER A 2 51.16 38.17 0.89
N ASP A 3 51.43 36.87 0.96
CA ASP A 3 50.66 35.82 0.33
C ASP A 3 49.24 35.90 0.88
N THR A 4 48.34 36.54 0.13
CA THR A 4 46.91 36.42 0.35
C THR A 4 46.51 35.04 -0.15
N GLU A 5 46.60 34.07 0.74
CA GLU A 5 46.05 32.74 0.56
C GLU A 5 44.53 32.88 0.45
N SER A 6 44.03 32.93 -0.79
CA SER A 6 42.60 32.89 -1.10
C SER A 6 42.06 31.55 -0.64
N LYS A 7 41.59 31.47 0.61
CA LYS A 7 40.88 30.29 1.11
C LYS A 7 39.60 30.15 0.30
N GLU A 8 39.58 29.17 -0.60
CA GLU A 8 38.37 28.76 -1.29
C GLU A 8 37.37 28.28 -0.23
N VAL A 9 36.31 29.04 -0.03
CA VAL A 9 35.23 28.63 0.87
C VAL A 9 34.41 27.59 0.13
N PRO A 10 34.24 26.37 0.68
CA PRO A 10 33.41 25.36 0.05
C PRO A 10 31.97 25.89 -0.09
N MET A 11 31.31 25.54 -1.19
CA MET A 11 29.93 25.95 -1.45
C MET A 11 28.99 24.76 -1.30
N ALA A 12 27.77 25.01 -0.85
CA ALA A 12 26.69 24.03 -0.71
C ALA A 12 25.43 24.52 -1.43
N GLU A 13 24.54 23.59 -1.76
CA GLU A 13 23.23 23.90 -2.34
C GLU A 13 22.18 24.03 -1.22
N CYS A 14 21.41 25.11 -1.23
CA CYS A 14 20.32 25.32 -0.29
C CYS A 14 19.16 24.34 -0.59
N GLY A 15 18.83 23.45 0.35
CA GLY A 15 17.77 22.45 0.16
C GLY A 15 16.37 23.02 -0.18
N SER A 16 16.07 24.25 0.23
CA SER A 16 14.76 24.88 -0.03
C SER A 16 14.64 25.53 -1.42
N CYS A 17 15.66 26.24 -1.89
CA CYS A 17 15.58 27.05 -3.12
C CYS A 17 16.66 26.72 -4.17
N ARG A 18 17.52 25.73 -3.89
CA ARG A 18 18.64 25.30 -4.75
C ARG A 18 19.70 26.38 -5.04
N ALA A 19 19.72 27.46 -4.27
CA ALA A 19 20.75 28.48 -4.38
C ALA A 19 22.10 27.96 -3.88
N ILE A 20 23.18 28.27 -4.60
CA ILE A 20 24.54 27.95 -4.20
C ILE A 20 25.02 29.00 -3.19
N ILE A 21 25.38 28.53 -2.00
CA ILE A 21 25.74 29.39 -0.86
C ILE A 21 27.05 28.90 -0.21
N PRO A 22 27.83 29.82 0.39
CA PRO A 22 29.02 29.44 1.17
C PRO A 22 28.66 28.56 2.39
N LEU A 23 29.46 27.53 2.67
CA LEU A 23 29.20 26.54 3.73
C LEU A 23 29.15 27.12 5.16
N ASP A 24 29.75 28.29 5.37
CA ASP A 24 29.76 29.03 6.63
C ASP A 24 28.51 29.90 6.84
N SER A 25 27.66 30.02 5.81
CA SER A 25 26.41 30.79 5.89
C SER A 25 25.40 30.07 6.79
N LYS A 26 24.89 30.77 7.80
CA LYS A 26 23.84 30.25 8.70
C LYS A 26 22.43 30.39 8.13
N LYS A 27 22.27 31.13 7.02
CA LYS A 27 20.99 31.39 6.35
C LYS A 27 21.18 31.50 4.85
N CYS A 28 20.17 31.08 4.08
CA CYS A 28 20.15 31.30 2.64
C CYS A 28 19.99 32.79 2.34
N SER A 29 20.79 33.34 1.44
CA SER A 29 20.66 34.72 0.98
C SER A 29 19.41 34.94 0.11
N GLU A 30 18.93 33.89 -0.58
CA GLU A 30 17.80 33.98 -1.51
C GLU A 30 16.44 33.75 -0.81
N CYS A 31 16.30 32.65 -0.05
CA CYS A 31 15.03 32.31 0.59
C CYS A 31 14.97 32.62 2.10
N GLY A 32 16.08 33.04 2.71
CA GLY A 32 16.12 33.41 4.13
C GLY A 32 16.06 32.26 5.13
N ILE A 33 15.98 31.00 4.67
CA ILE A 33 15.90 29.84 5.56
C ILE A 33 17.21 29.63 6.32
N GLY A 34 17.12 29.29 7.60
CA GLY A 34 18.29 29.01 8.45
C GLY A 34 18.71 27.55 8.36
N PHE A 35 20.02 27.29 8.40
CA PHE A 35 20.57 25.93 8.34
C PHE A 35 20.96 25.43 9.74
N SER A 36 20.66 24.17 10.03
CA SER A 36 21.07 23.47 11.26
C SER A 36 22.33 22.62 11.05
N GLY A 37 22.69 22.30 9.80
CA GLY A 37 23.84 21.48 9.44
C GLY A 37 24.00 21.32 7.94
N VAL A 38 25.02 20.55 7.54
CA VAL A 38 25.33 20.21 6.15
C VAL A 38 25.42 18.69 6.06
N SER A 39 24.80 18.11 5.04
CA SER A 39 24.85 16.68 4.75
C SER A 39 25.35 16.49 3.32
N ASP A 40 26.25 15.52 3.15
CA ASP A 40 26.71 15.10 1.81
C ASP A 40 25.70 14.16 1.13
N GLN A 41 24.72 13.65 1.90
CA GLN A 41 23.66 12.80 1.40
C GLN A 41 22.46 13.63 0.97
N ALA A 42 21.85 13.23 -0.15
CA ALA A 42 20.56 13.77 -0.55
C ALA A 42 19.50 13.28 0.44
N LEU A 43 18.96 14.21 1.22
CA LEU A 43 17.92 13.97 2.22
C LEU A 43 16.62 14.59 1.74
N GLY A 44 15.52 13.84 1.89
CA GLY A 44 14.16 14.34 1.76
C GLY A 44 13.57 14.65 3.14
N GLU A 45 12.57 15.52 3.18
CA GLU A 45 11.75 15.72 4.38
C GLU A 45 10.59 14.74 4.36
N CYS A 46 10.38 14.03 5.47
CA CYS A 46 9.18 13.25 5.71
C CYS A 46 8.00 14.22 5.88
N GLY A 47 6.93 14.11 5.09
CA GLY A 47 5.76 14.99 5.19
C GLY A 47 4.89 14.72 6.43
N ALA A 48 5.00 13.55 7.05
CA ALA A 48 4.28 13.22 8.28
C ALA A 48 4.93 13.81 9.55
N CYS A 49 6.26 13.76 9.67
CA CYS A 49 6.98 14.14 10.90
C CYS A 49 8.10 15.17 10.71
N ASN A 50 8.30 15.67 9.49
CA ASN A 50 9.35 16.63 9.12
C ASN A 50 10.79 16.15 9.38
N ALA A 51 10.99 14.86 9.66
CA ALA A 51 12.33 14.29 9.80
C ALA A 51 13.06 14.30 8.46
N LEU A 52 14.37 14.53 8.50
CA LEU A 52 15.24 14.37 7.33
C LEU A 52 15.55 12.89 7.14
N VAL A 53 15.12 12.33 6.02
CA VAL A 53 15.27 10.91 5.69
C VAL A 53 16.06 10.76 4.39
N PRO A 54 16.97 9.78 4.26
CA PRO A 54 17.62 9.48 2.98
C PRO A 54 16.58 9.25 1.87
N ILE A 55 16.81 9.83 0.69
CA ILE A 55 15.88 9.72 -0.45
C ILE A 55 15.69 8.25 -0.90
N GLU A 56 16.66 7.38 -0.64
CA GLU A 56 16.57 5.95 -0.95
C GLU A 56 15.82 5.13 0.11
N SER A 57 15.44 5.73 1.24
CA SER A 57 14.70 5.02 2.28
C SER A 57 13.28 4.73 1.82
N LYS A 58 12.79 3.51 2.05
CA LYS A 58 11.40 3.13 1.77
C LYS A 58 10.41 3.53 2.86
N SER A 59 10.91 3.87 4.05
CA SER A 59 10.13 4.33 5.18
C SER A 59 10.89 5.31 6.07
N CYS A 60 10.17 6.05 6.90
CA CYS A 60 10.74 6.98 7.87
C CYS A 60 11.18 6.23 9.13
N PRO A 61 12.44 6.33 9.57
CA PRO A 61 12.89 5.68 10.80
C PRO A 61 12.36 6.33 12.08
N GLU A 62 11.90 7.59 12.02
CA GLU A 62 11.39 8.33 13.18
C GLU A 62 9.92 8.05 13.46
N CYS A 63 9.08 8.05 12.43
CA CYS A 63 7.63 7.80 12.59
C CYS A 63 7.17 6.46 12.01
N GLY A 64 7.97 5.75 11.21
CA GLY A 64 7.59 4.47 10.60
C GLY A 64 6.76 4.57 9.33
N VAL A 65 6.46 5.78 8.84
CA VAL A 65 5.61 5.98 7.65
C VAL A 65 6.31 5.49 6.37
N TYR A 66 5.59 4.82 5.46
CA TYR A 66 6.12 4.33 4.19
C TYR A 66 6.00 5.37 3.05
N PHE A 67 6.96 5.36 2.12
CA PHE A 67 7.05 6.33 1.00
C PHE A 67 6.78 5.74 -0.39
N VAL A 68 6.73 4.42 -0.55
CA VAL A 68 6.64 3.74 -1.85
C VAL A 68 5.29 3.05 -2.00
N ALA A 69 4.58 3.30 -3.11
CA ALA A 69 3.24 2.76 -3.36
C ALA A 69 3.19 1.25 -3.58
N ASP A 70 4.22 0.66 -4.20
CA ASP A 70 4.27 -0.78 -4.56
C ASP A 70 4.07 -1.72 -3.36
N ASP A 71 4.31 -1.23 -2.15
CA ASP A 71 4.15 -1.99 -0.90
C ASP A 71 2.89 -1.55 -0.11
N VAL A 72 2.14 -0.51 -0.51
CA VAL A 72 1.09 0.11 0.33
C VAL A 72 -0.18 -0.72 0.43
N ILE A 73 -0.62 -1.40 -0.64
CA ILE A 73 -1.75 -2.35 -0.54
C ILE A 73 -1.41 -3.48 0.42
N THR A 74 -0.18 -4.02 0.32
CA THR A 74 0.30 -5.06 1.25
C THR A 74 0.35 -4.55 2.68
N VAL A 75 0.87 -3.33 2.91
CA VAL A 75 0.90 -2.68 4.23
C VAL A 75 -0.51 -2.43 4.76
N LEU A 76 -1.46 -2.06 3.91
CA LEU A 76 -2.87 -1.90 4.28
C LEU A 76 -3.45 -3.24 4.72
N SER A 77 -3.35 -4.30 3.92
CA SER A 77 -3.85 -5.64 4.27
C SER A 77 -3.22 -6.17 5.56
N GLU A 78 -1.91 -6.03 5.73
CA GLU A 78 -1.23 -6.40 6.97
C GLU A 78 -1.70 -5.56 8.17
N TRP A 79 -1.98 -4.27 7.97
CA TRP A 79 -2.49 -3.41 9.03
C TRP A 79 -3.91 -3.82 9.46
N PHE A 80 -4.77 -4.23 8.53
CA PHE A 80 -6.10 -4.77 8.84
C PHE A 80 -6.00 -6.04 9.70
N ASP A 81 -5.13 -6.97 9.32
CA ASP A 81 -4.90 -8.20 10.06
C ASP A 81 -4.33 -7.95 11.47
N ASN A 82 -3.42 -6.98 11.59
CA ASN A 82 -2.76 -6.66 12.86
C ASN A 82 -3.64 -5.85 13.81
N THR A 83 -4.50 -4.98 13.29
CA THR A 83 -5.38 -4.14 14.12
C THR A 83 -6.69 -4.81 14.50
N GLY A 84 -7.14 -5.80 13.73
CA GLY A 84 -8.42 -6.47 13.93
C GLY A 84 -9.62 -5.52 13.81
N ILE A 85 -9.44 -4.42 13.08
CA ILE A 85 -10.50 -3.44 12.80
C ILE A 85 -11.26 -3.91 11.56
N GLU A 86 -12.59 -3.95 11.63
CA GLU A 86 -13.40 -4.29 10.46
C GLU A 86 -13.27 -3.21 9.35
N PRO A 87 -13.20 -3.60 8.07
CA PRO A 87 -13.11 -2.66 6.95
C PRO A 87 -14.17 -1.57 6.96
N GLY A 88 -15.40 -1.88 7.36
CA GLY A 88 -16.46 -0.87 7.47
C GLY A 88 -16.21 0.18 8.54
N MET A 89 -15.54 -0.16 9.65
CA MET A 89 -15.17 0.82 10.68
C MET A 89 -14.01 1.71 10.20
N LEU A 90 -13.06 1.15 9.45
CA LEU A 90 -12.00 1.93 8.83
C LEU A 90 -12.56 2.87 7.76
N PHE A 91 -13.49 2.37 6.95
CA PHE A 91 -14.16 3.15 5.93
C PHE A 91 -14.77 4.41 6.53
N SER A 92 -15.56 4.28 7.60
CA SER A 92 -16.11 5.42 8.33
C SER A 92 -15.08 6.31 9.06
N LYS A 93 -13.82 5.89 9.17
CA LYS A 93 -12.72 6.71 9.70
C LYS A 93 -12.04 7.53 8.61
N PHE A 94 -12.02 7.03 7.39
CA PHE A 94 -11.41 7.68 6.22
C PHE A 94 -12.42 8.62 5.56
N ASP A 95 -13.61 8.10 5.27
CA ASP A 95 -14.79 8.82 4.78
C ASP A 95 -15.21 9.89 5.81
N SER A 96 -14.75 11.12 5.57
CA SER A 96 -14.90 12.24 6.50
C SER A 96 -16.20 13.00 6.26
N ASP A 97 -16.73 12.97 5.04
CA ASP A 97 -18.00 13.58 4.66
C ASP A 97 -19.20 12.61 4.71
N SER A 98 -18.94 11.32 4.96
CA SER A 98 -19.92 10.24 5.03
C SER A 98 -20.73 10.08 3.74
N ASP A 99 -20.11 10.33 2.59
CA ASP A 99 -20.75 10.21 1.29
C ASP A 99 -20.85 8.75 0.78
N GLY A 100 -20.19 7.82 1.47
CA GLY A 100 -20.19 6.40 1.11
C GLY A 100 -19.12 6.03 0.08
N SER A 101 -18.19 6.94 -0.20
CA SER A 101 -16.99 6.75 -1.01
C SER A 101 -15.76 7.37 -0.32
N ILE A 102 -14.56 6.96 -0.70
CA ILE A 102 -13.31 7.58 -0.23
C ILE A 102 -12.61 8.19 -1.42
N ASN A 103 -12.47 9.51 -1.42
CA ASN A 103 -11.72 10.21 -2.46
C ASN A 103 -10.21 10.25 -2.14
N ALA A 104 -9.40 10.75 -3.09
CA ALA A 104 -7.95 10.84 -2.94
C ALA A 104 -7.48 11.69 -1.76
N GLU A 105 -8.18 12.78 -1.46
CA GLU A 105 -7.82 13.64 -0.33
C GLU A 105 -8.08 12.95 1.00
N GLU A 106 -9.21 12.25 1.12
CA GLU A 106 -9.60 11.49 2.29
C GLU A 106 -8.70 10.27 2.52
N LEU A 107 -8.35 9.55 1.45
CA LEU A 107 -7.41 8.43 1.53
C LEU A 107 -6.06 8.89 2.08
N LYS A 108 -5.53 9.99 1.52
CA LYS A 108 -4.26 10.58 1.97
C LYS A 108 -4.33 10.98 3.44
N ASP A 109 -5.38 11.71 3.83
CA ASP A 109 -5.55 12.17 5.20
C ASP A 109 -5.74 11.00 6.18
N GLY A 110 -6.45 9.96 5.78
CA GLY A 110 -6.64 8.74 6.56
C GLY A 110 -5.32 7.99 6.79
N LEU A 111 -4.54 7.77 5.73
CA LEU A 111 -3.22 7.14 5.79
C LEU A 111 -2.26 7.91 6.70
N LEU A 112 -2.29 9.25 6.63
CA LEU A 112 -1.50 10.13 7.49
C LEU A 112 -1.95 10.09 8.95
N LYS A 113 -3.26 10.18 9.21
CA LYS A 113 -3.83 10.12 10.58
C LYS A 113 -3.49 8.80 11.27
N MET A 114 -3.43 7.72 10.51
CA MET A 114 -3.04 6.41 11.00
C MET A 114 -1.54 6.16 10.97
N ASN A 115 -0.77 7.11 10.43
CA ASN A 115 0.68 7.05 10.33
C ASN A 115 1.16 5.78 9.59
N LEU A 116 0.38 5.39 8.57
CA LEU A 116 0.62 4.24 7.71
C LEU A 116 1.52 4.60 6.53
N ALA A 117 1.10 5.61 5.77
CA ALA A 117 1.82 6.05 4.58
C ALA A 117 1.65 7.57 4.40
N ASP A 118 2.70 8.19 3.86
CA ASP A 118 2.72 9.61 3.49
C ASP A 118 3.12 9.66 2.02
N LEU A 119 2.11 9.76 1.18
CA LEU A 119 2.26 9.59 -0.24
C LEU A 119 1.91 10.87 -0.96
N PRO A 120 2.69 11.25 -1.99
CA PRO A 120 2.35 12.37 -2.84
C PRO A 120 1.05 12.05 -3.62
N PRO A 121 0.32 13.08 -4.10
CA PRO A 121 -0.94 12.90 -4.82
C PRO A 121 -0.85 11.88 -5.95
N SER A 122 0.23 11.91 -6.74
CA SER A 122 0.44 10.96 -7.84
C SER A 122 0.56 9.50 -7.42
N GLN A 123 0.98 9.22 -6.19
CA GLN A 123 1.05 7.86 -5.65
C GLN A 123 -0.28 7.44 -5.01
N ILE A 124 -1.00 8.40 -4.42
CA ILE A 124 -2.38 8.19 -3.94
C ILE A 124 -3.29 7.84 -5.12
N ASP A 125 -3.21 8.58 -6.23
CA ASP A 125 -3.99 8.29 -7.43
C ASP A 125 -3.71 6.88 -7.97
N ARG A 126 -2.45 6.43 -7.91
CA ARG A 126 -2.08 5.06 -8.29
C ARG A 126 -2.70 4.01 -7.37
N LEU A 127 -2.65 4.24 -6.06
CA LEU A 127 -3.27 3.37 -5.07
C LEU A 127 -4.77 3.26 -5.27
N ILE A 128 -5.44 4.38 -5.53
CA ILE A 128 -6.85 4.39 -5.87
C ILE A 128 -7.06 3.56 -7.12
N THR A 129 -6.32 3.83 -8.19
CA THR A 129 -6.43 3.06 -9.45
C THR A 129 -6.19 1.55 -9.28
N GLU A 130 -5.42 1.13 -8.28
CA GLU A 130 -5.18 -0.30 -8.01
C GLU A 130 -6.31 -0.96 -7.21
N VAL A 131 -7.03 -0.20 -6.38
CA VAL A 131 -8.15 -0.68 -5.56
C VAL A 131 -9.50 -0.50 -6.28
N ASP A 132 -9.64 0.63 -6.96
CA ASP A 132 -10.78 1.05 -7.77
C ASP A 132 -10.89 0.14 -9.00
N THR A 133 -11.88 -0.73 -8.95
CA THR A 133 -12.11 -1.75 -9.98
C THR A 133 -13.09 -1.31 -11.03
N ASP A 134 -14.00 -0.39 -10.69
CA ASP A 134 -14.98 0.16 -11.62
C ASP A 134 -14.52 1.45 -12.32
N ASN A 135 -13.35 1.96 -11.93
CA ASN A 135 -12.66 3.14 -12.45
C ASN A 135 -13.51 4.42 -12.33
N ASP A 136 -14.28 4.55 -11.25
CA ASP A 136 -15.06 5.74 -10.95
C ASP A 136 -14.23 6.87 -10.29
N GLY A 137 -12.99 6.56 -9.89
CA GLY A 137 -12.03 7.47 -9.29
C GLY A 137 -12.19 7.67 -7.78
N VAL A 138 -13.05 6.88 -7.14
CA VAL A 138 -13.23 6.83 -5.68
C VAL A 138 -13.13 5.38 -5.21
N ILE A 139 -12.94 5.17 -3.90
CA ILE A 139 -12.92 3.82 -3.32
C ILE A 139 -14.23 3.58 -2.59
N SER A 140 -15.01 2.62 -3.07
CA SER A 140 -16.21 2.15 -2.40
C SER A 140 -15.88 1.15 -1.28
N LEU A 141 -16.77 1.02 -0.29
CA LEU A 141 -16.59 0.06 0.82
C LEU A 141 -16.38 -1.38 0.32
N ASN A 142 -17.07 -1.78 -0.75
CA ASN A 142 -16.91 -3.12 -1.33
C ASN A 142 -15.51 -3.34 -1.92
N GLU A 143 -14.93 -2.32 -2.55
CA GLU A 143 -13.61 -2.37 -3.16
C GLU A 143 -12.52 -2.38 -2.11
N LEU A 144 -12.69 -1.57 -1.05
CA LEU A 144 -11.80 -1.60 0.11
C LEU A 144 -11.80 -3.00 0.75
N VAL A 145 -12.97 -3.62 0.95
CA VAL A 145 -13.05 -4.98 1.50
C VAL A 145 -12.35 -5.98 0.59
N ALA A 146 -12.58 -5.92 -0.72
CA ALA A 146 -11.98 -6.83 -1.67
C ALA A 146 -10.45 -6.74 -1.70
N ALA A 147 -9.92 -5.51 -1.70
CA ALA A 147 -8.47 -5.26 -1.66
C ALA A 147 -7.82 -5.83 -0.38
N VAL A 148 -8.53 -5.78 0.75
CA VAL A 148 -8.03 -6.28 2.04
C VAL A 148 -8.10 -7.79 2.14
N SER A 149 -9.19 -8.39 1.69
CA SER A 149 -9.38 -9.84 1.68
C SER A 149 -8.50 -10.56 0.65
N GLY A 150 -7.83 -9.82 -0.25
CA GLY A 150 -7.04 -10.40 -1.33
C GLY A 150 -7.87 -11.17 -2.35
N GLU A 151 -9.19 -10.93 -2.35
CA GLU A 151 -10.09 -11.42 -3.38
C GLU A 151 -10.09 -10.35 -4.47
N ASP A 152 -9.27 -10.55 -5.51
CA ASP A 152 -9.31 -9.75 -6.73
C ASP A 152 -10.78 -9.53 -7.09
N ALA A 153 -11.26 -8.28 -6.98
CA ALA A 153 -12.60 -7.92 -7.40
C ALA A 153 -12.64 -8.00 -8.92
N VAL A 154 -12.83 -9.21 -9.42
CA VAL A 154 -13.45 -9.43 -10.71
C VAL A 154 -14.86 -8.88 -10.63
N ALA A 155 -15.03 -7.62 -11.00
CA ALA A 155 -16.20 -7.16 -11.73
C ALA A 155 -16.28 -7.94 -13.06
N ALA A 156 -16.59 -9.23 -12.96
CA ALA A 156 -17.02 -10.06 -14.06
C ALA A 156 -18.48 -10.40 -13.82
N GLU A 157 -19.35 -9.78 -14.62
CA GLU A 157 -20.57 -10.46 -15.03
C GLU A 157 -20.22 -11.89 -15.43
N SER A 158 -20.80 -12.85 -14.70
CA SER A 158 -20.95 -14.25 -15.10
C SER A 158 -19.70 -14.97 -15.62
N THR A 159 -18.86 -15.45 -14.70
CA THR A 159 -18.43 -16.85 -14.79
C THR A 159 -18.29 -17.41 -13.38
N GLN A 160 -19.36 -18.06 -12.90
CA GLN A 160 -19.25 -19.06 -11.84
C GLN A 160 -18.29 -20.14 -12.33
N THR A 161 -17.01 -20.02 -12.01
CA THR A 161 -16.16 -21.21 -11.89
C THR A 161 -16.28 -21.62 -10.45
N ALA A 162 -17.37 -22.33 -10.15
CA ALA A 162 -17.58 -22.98 -8.87
C ALA A 162 -16.43 -23.96 -8.62
N THR A 163 -15.35 -23.51 -7.98
CA THR A 163 -14.41 -24.40 -7.31
C THR A 163 -15.17 -24.96 -6.11
N LYS A 164 -15.93 -26.05 -6.33
CA LYS A 164 -16.55 -26.83 -5.26
C LYS A 164 -15.48 -27.12 -4.21
N GLN A 165 -15.61 -26.49 -3.05
CA GLN A 165 -14.59 -26.49 -2.01
C GLN A 165 -14.80 -27.73 -1.14
N TYR A 166 -14.33 -28.88 -1.61
CA TYR A 166 -14.30 -30.08 -0.78
C TYR A 166 -13.23 -29.94 0.30
N SER A 167 -13.54 -30.33 1.54
CA SER A 167 -12.55 -30.32 2.63
C SER A 167 -11.31 -31.16 2.26
N GLU A 168 -10.12 -30.71 2.63
CA GLU A 168 -8.83 -31.39 2.35
C GLU A 168 -8.84 -32.87 2.80
N ASN A 169 -9.54 -33.19 3.89
CA ASN A 169 -9.71 -34.57 4.37
C ASN A 169 -10.47 -35.48 3.39
N VAL A 170 -11.44 -34.93 2.65
CA VAL A 170 -12.21 -35.66 1.63
C VAL A 170 -11.35 -35.88 0.38
N PHE A 171 -10.55 -34.88 0.01
CA PHE A 171 -9.62 -34.95 -1.11
C PHE A 171 -8.59 -36.07 -0.92
N GLU A 172 -7.91 -36.12 0.24
CA GLU A 172 -6.93 -37.17 0.54
C GLU A 172 -7.55 -38.57 0.56
N ARG A 173 -8.76 -38.72 1.12
CA ARG A 173 -9.44 -40.01 1.23
C ARG A 173 -9.78 -40.60 -0.13
N ILE A 174 -10.21 -39.77 -1.07
CA ILE A 174 -10.65 -40.19 -2.40
C ILE A 174 -9.46 -40.40 -3.34
N ILE A 175 -8.48 -39.50 -3.34
CA ILE A 175 -7.24 -39.68 -4.12
C ILE A 175 -6.55 -40.99 -3.77
N LYS A 176 -6.44 -41.30 -2.48
CA LYS A 176 -5.80 -42.53 -2.01
C LYS A 176 -6.60 -43.79 -2.35
N LYS A 177 -7.93 -43.71 -2.33
CA LYS A 177 -8.82 -44.85 -2.60
C LYS A 177 -8.95 -45.16 -4.10
N PHE A 178 -8.94 -44.13 -4.95
CA PHE A 178 -9.16 -44.25 -6.39
C PHE A 178 -7.91 -43.98 -7.25
N ALA A 179 -6.75 -43.75 -6.63
CA ALA A 179 -5.46 -43.50 -7.29
C ALA A 179 -5.51 -42.36 -8.31
N ILE A 180 -6.25 -41.30 -7.98
CA ILE A 180 -6.39 -40.08 -8.80
C ILE A 180 -5.10 -39.26 -8.67
N LYS A 181 -4.59 -38.69 -9.77
CA LYS A 181 -3.28 -38.03 -9.79
C LYS A 181 -3.34 -36.54 -9.47
N ASP A 182 -4.40 -35.88 -9.89
CA ASP A 182 -4.48 -34.42 -9.87
C ASP A 182 -5.85 -33.93 -9.39
N ARG A 183 -5.88 -32.65 -8.97
CA ARG A 183 -7.09 -32.00 -8.44
C ARG A 183 -8.18 -31.84 -9.49
N GLU A 184 -7.80 -31.67 -10.76
CA GLU A 184 -8.74 -31.62 -11.89
C GLU A 184 -9.45 -32.97 -12.12
N ASP A 185 -8.69 -34.07 -12.08
CA ASP A 185 -9.26 -35.42 -12.19
C ASP A 185 -10.22 -35.69 -11.01
N PHE A 186 -9.88 -35.22 -9.82
CA PHE A 186 -10.75 -35.34 -8.64
C PHE A 186 -12.07 -34.60 -8.84
N ILE A 187 -12.05 -33.34 -9.30
CA ILE A 187 -13.27 -32.56 -9.55
C ILE A 187 -14.14 -33.23 -10.62
N SER A 188 -13.54 -33.74 -11.70
CA SER A 188 -14.28 -34.46 -12.73
C SER A 188 -14.90 -35.77 -12.22
N TYR A 189 -14.20 -36.47 -11.32
CA TYR A 189 -14.67 -37.71 -10.71
C TYR A 189 -15.82 -37.45 -9.75
N THR A 190 -15.71 -36.45 -8.87
CA THR A 190 -16.74 -36.15 -7.87
C THR A 190 -17.97 -35.47 -8.45
N ALA A 191 -17.82 -34.71 -9.54
CA ALA A 191 -18.94 -34.11 -10.25
C ALA A 191 -19.95 -35.16 -10.76
N ALA A 192 -19.52 -36.38 -11.02
CA ALA A 192 -20.41 -37.48 -11.41
C ALA A 192 -21.24 -38.08 -10.27
N TYR A 193 -20.90 -37.76 -9.00
CA TYR A 193 -21.54 -38.30 -7.79
C TYR A 193 -22.26 -37.23 -6.95
N ASP A 194 -22.31 -35.99 -7.44
CA ASP A 194 -22.92 -34.84 -6.77
C ASP A 194 -24.20 -34.42 -7.52
N GLU A 195 -25.19 -35.33 -7.54
CA GLU A 195 -26.46 -35.17 -8.27
C GLU A 195 -27.39 -34.10 -7.64
N ASN A 196 -27.13 -33.68 -6.40
CA ASN A 196 -27.99 -32.78 -5.64
C ASN A 196 -27.34 -31.42 -5.35
N GLU A 197 -26.18 -31.13 -5.96
CA GLU A 197 -25.44 -29.85 -5.87
C GLU A 197 -25.27 -29.36 -4.42
N ASN A 198 -25.20 -30.29 -3.47
CA ASN A 198 -25.15 -29.96 -2.05
C ASN A 198 -23.73 -29.94 -1.49
N ASP A 199 -22.72 -30.09 -2.35
CA ASP A 199 -21.29 -30.18 -2.01
C ASP A 199 -20.92 -31.34 -1.05
N TYR A 200 -21.83 -32.30 -0.83
CA TYR A 200 -21.58 -33.51 -0.03
C TYR A 200 -21.61 -34.77 -0.89
N LEU A 201 -20.48 -35.46 -0.98
CA LEU A 201 -20.39 -36.78 -1.61
C LEU A 201 -21.06 -37.81 -0.72
N THR A 202 -22.25 -38.26 -1.12
CA THR A 202 -22.95 -39.35 -0.45
C THR A 202 -22.26 -40.68 -0.80
N GLU A 203 -21.94 -41.49 0.21
CA GLU A 203 -21.48 -42.86 -0.02
C GLU A 203 -22.66 -43.67 -0.59
N ALA A 204 -22.51 -44.18 -1.82
CA ALA A 204 -23.40 -45.19 -2.38
C ALA A 204 -23.19 -46.56 -1.70
#